data_AF-A0A951K4V1-F1
#
_entry.id   AF-A0A951K4V1-F1
#
_cell.length_a   1.000
_cell.length_b   1.000
_cell.length_c   1.000
_cell.angle_alpha   90.00
_cell.angle_beta   90.00
_cell.angle_gamma   90.00
#
_symmetry.space_group_name_H-M   'P 1'
#
loop_
_entity.id
_entity.type
_entity.pdbx_description
1 polymer ?
#
loop_
_entity_poly.entity_id
_entity_poly.type
_entity_poly.pdbx_seq_one_letter_code
_entity_poly.pdbx_strand_id
1 'polypeptide(L)'
;METVLAFAIGGLYALGLYLMMRRSIVKLIIGLAILANAANLLIFTSAGLTRGRTPMIGAQETVVRGPVADPLPQALVLTAIVIGFAVLAFTAVLLKRAYQTVGA
;
A
#
# COMPACT_ATOMS: atom_id res chain seq x y z
N MET A 1 -17.37 -1.70 -9.95
CA MET A 1 -15.94 -2.01 -9.68
C MET A 1 -15.58 -1.75 -8.22
N GLU A 2 -16.04 -0.66 -7.64
CA GLU A 2 -15.74 -0.25 -6.26
C GLU A 2 -16.13 -1.32 -5.23
N THR A 3 -17.29 -1.97 -5.39
CA THR A 3 -17.76 -3.02 -4.48
C THR A 3 -16.83 -4.25 -4.46
N VAL A 4 -16.34 -4.67 -5.63
CA VAL A 4 -15.40 -5.81 -5.74
C VAL A 4 -14.06 -5.46 -5.10
N LEU A 5 -13.57 -4.24 -5.33
CA LEU A 5 -12.35 -3.74 -4.67
C LEU A 5 -12.52 -3.62 -3.16
N ALA A 6 -13.68 -3.19 -2.66
CA ALA A 6 -13.96 -3.11 -1.23
C ALA A 6 -13.86 -4.49 -0.56
N PHE A 7 -14.45 -5.53 -1.16
CA PHE A 7 -14.32 -6.90 -0.65
C PHE A 7 -12.88 -7.42 -0.75
N ALA A 8 -12.17 -7.12 -1.84
CA ALA A 8 -10.77 -7.52 -1.99
C ALA A 8 -9.86 -6.85 -0.94
N ILE A 9 -10.01 -5.53 -0.73
CA ILE A 9 -9.29 -4.77 0.29
C ILE A 9 -9.61 -5.31 1.68
N GLY A 10 -10.89 -5.53 2.00
CA GLY A 10 -11.30 -6.15 3.26
C GLY A 10 -10.67 -7.54 3.47
N GLY A 11 -10.61 -8.37 2.43
CA GLY A 11 -9.93 -9.67 2.45
C GLY A 11 -8.43 -9.55 2.70
N LEU A 12 -7.75 -8.58 2.08
CA LEU A 12 -6.33 -8.31 2.32
C LEU A 12 -6.07 -7.82 3.76
N TYR A 13 -6.92 -6.95 4.29
CA TYR A 13 -6.85 -6.53 5.69
C TYR A 13 -7.04 -7.72 6.63
N ALA A 14 -8.04 -8.56 6.40
CA ALA A 14 -8.29 -9.75 7.20
C ALA A 14 -7.10 -10.72 7.17
N LEU A 15 -6.53 -10.99 5.98
CA LEU A 15 -5.36 -11.84 5.81
C LEU A 15 -4.11 -11.26 6.50
N GLY A 16 -3.85 -9.96 6.32
CA GLY A 16 -2.70 -9.30 6.93
C GLY A 16 -2.78 -9.30 8.45
N LEU A 17 -3.94 -8.96 9.03
CA LEU A 17 -4.18 -9.03 10.47
C LEU A 17 -4.06 -10.46 11.00
N TYR A 18 -4.64 -11.43 10.28
CA TYR A 18 -4.52 -12.85 10.65
C TYR A 18 -3.06 -13.32 10.70
N LEU A 19 -2.23 -12.92 9.73
CA LEU A 19 -0.82 -13.27 9.69
C LEU A 19 -0.02 -12.60 10.80
N MET A 20 -0.34 -11.36 11.18
CA MET A 20 0.27 -10.67 12.32
C MET A 20 0.02 -11.37 13.65
N MET A 21 -1.13 -12.03 13.81
CA MET A 21 -1.46 -12.80 15.01
C MET A 21 -0.73 -14.15 15.09
N ARG A 22 -0.02 -14.58 14.04
CA ARG A 22 0.72 -15.86 14.05
C ARG A 22 2.02 -15.69 14.84
N ARG A 23 2.37 -16.73 15.59
CA ARG A 23 3.62 -16.83 16.38
C ARG A 23 4.92 -16.69 15.57
N SER A 24 4.88 -16.80 14.24
CA SER A 24 6.08 -16.76 13.40
C SER A 24 6.38 -15.32 12.95
N ILE A 25 7.58 -14.83 13.24
CA ILE A 25 7.99 -13.47 12.89
C ILE A 25 8.04 -13.27 11.36
N VAL A 26 8.39 -14.31 10.60
CA VAL A 26 8.32 -14.27 9.13
C VAL A 26 6.88 -14.03 8.66
N LYS A 27 5.90 -14.70 9.27
CA LYS A 27 4.48 -14.47 8.97
C LYS A 27 4.03 -13.06 9.35
N LEU A 28 4.55 -12.52 10.44
CA LEU A 28 4.32 -11.13 10.83
C LEU A 28 4.84 -10.13 9.78
N ILE A 29 6.04 -10.34 9.22
CA ILE A 29 6.59 -9.49 8.15
C ILE A 29 5.72 -9.56 6.90
N ILE A 30 5.30 -10.76 6.49
CA ILE A 30 4.40 -10.95 5.34
C ILE A 30 3.04 -10.26 5.61
N GLY A 31 2.52 -10.38 6.84
CA GLY A 31 1.29 -9.71 7.27
C GLY A 31 1.39 -8.18 7.18
N LEU A 32 2.50 -7.60 7.65
CA LEU A 32 2.83 -6.18 7.51
C LEU A 32 2.89 -5.74 6.05
N ALA A 33 3.52 -6.54 5.19
CA ALA A 33 3.61 -6.25 3.76
C ALA A 33 2.23 -6.25 3.09
N ILE A 34 1.39 -7.23 3.41
CA ILE A 34 0.02 -7.31 2.88
C ILE A 34 -0.83 -6.14 3.37
N LEU A 35 -0.73 -5.77 4.66
CA LEU A 35 -1.44 -4.63 5.22
C LEU A 35 -1.02 -3.30 4.58
N ALA A 36 0.28 -3.10 4.34
CA ALA A 36 0.77 -1.91 3.65
C ALA A 36 0.19 -1.80 2.23
N ASN A 37 0.13 -2.92 1.49
CA ASN A 37 -0.49 -2.95 0.18
C ASN A 37 -2.02 -2.73 0.25
N ALA A 38 -2.70 -3.29 1.24
CA ALA A 38 -4.14 -3.07 1.45
C ALA A 38 -4.46 -1.60 1.75
N ALA A 39 -3.63 -0.93 2.57
CA ALA A 39 -3.73 0.49 2.86
C ALA A 39 -3.50 1.35 1.61
N ASN A 40 -2.51 1.01 0.79
CA ASN A 40 -2.26 1.69 -0.49
C ASN A 40 -3.48 1.59 -1.43
N LEU A 41 -4.11 0.41 -1.52
CA LEU A 41 -5.32 0.22 -2.31
C LEU A 41 -6.52 0.98 -1.73
N LEU A 42 -6.63 1.07 -0.40
CA LEU A 42 -7.68 1.84 0.26
C LEU A 42 -7.56 3.34 -0.05
N ILE A 43 -6.35 3.90 0.06
CA ILE A 43 -6.09 5.30 -0.31
C ILE A 43 -6.34 5.52 -1.81
N PHE A 44 -5.93 4.59 -2.66
CA PHE A 44 -6.15 4.70 -4.10
C PHE A 44 -7.64 4.71 -4.46
N THR A 45 -8.46 3.93 -3.76
CA THR A 45 -9.91 3.83 -4.02
C THR A 45 -10.72 4.97 -3.40
N SER A 46 -10.17 5.72 -2.44
CA SER A 46 -10.93 6.76 -1.71
C SER A 46 -11.29 8.00 -2.52
N ALA A 47 -10.58 8.32 -3.60
CA ALA A 47 -10.93 9.46 -4.48
C ALA A 47 -11.85 9.10 -5.65
N GLY A 48 -12.38 7.88 -5.66
CA GLY A 48 -13.26 7.40 -6.73
C GLY A 48 -12.49 6.87 -7.94
N LEU A 49 -12.90 5.70 -8.42
CA LEU A 49 -12.31 5.06 -9.61
C LEU A 49 -12.89 5.67 -10.89
N THR A 50 -12.72 6.97 -11.08
CA THR A 50 -13.06 7.60 -12.35
C THR A 50 -12.01 7.20 -13.38
N ARG A 51 -12.44 6.59 -14.50
CA ARG A 51 -11.59 6.37 -15.68
C ARG A 51 -11.31 7.72 -16.35
N GLY A 52 -10.48 8.53 -15.70
CA GLY A 52 -9.97 9.80 -16.23
C GLY A 52 -8.68 9.61 -17.02
N ARG A 53 -8.30 10.64 -17.77
CA ARG A 53 -6.95 10.71 -18.37
C ARG A 53 -5.92 10.93 -17.26
N THR A 54 -4.66 10.55 -17.51
CA THR A 54 -3.53 10.76 -16.59
C THR A 54 -3.47 12.25 -16.19
N PRO A 55 -3.22 12.58 -14.91
CA PRO A 55 -3.07 13.96 -14.45
C PRO A 55 -1.74 14.54 -14.91
N MET A 56 -1.65 14.79 -16.22
CA MET A 56 -0.48 15.34 -16.86
C MET A 56 -0.93 16.47 -17.80
N ILE A 57 -0.37 17.65 -17.58
CA ILE A 57 -0.55 18.80 -18.47
C ILE A 57 0.35 18.55 -19.69
N GLY A 58 -0.22 18.59 -20.90
CA GLY A 58 0.56 18.44 -22.13
C GLY A 58 1.56 19.59 -22.29
N ALA A 59 2.69 19.35 -22.95
CA ALA A 59 3.79 20.32 -23.07
C ALA A 59 3.41 21.68 -23.73
N GLN A 60 2.23 21.76 -24.36
CA GLN A 60 1.68 22.95 -25.05
C GLN A 60 0.36 23.43 -24.41
N GLU A 61 -0.08 22.83 -23.31
CA GLU A 61 -1.33 23.19 -22.62
C GLU A 61 -1.01 23.86 -21.27
N THR A 62 -1.80 24.87 -20.89
CA THR A 62 -1.70 25.52 -19.57
C THR A 62 -2.78 25.04 -18.60
N VAL A 63 -3.81 24.35 -19.11
CA VAL A 63 -4.96 23.88 -18.33
C VAL A 63 -5.32 22.47 -18.78
N VAL A 64 -5.54 21.60 -17.81
CA VAL A 64 -6.00 20.22 -18.02
C VAL A 64 -7.38 20.24 -18.70
N ARG A 65 -7.50 19.71 -19.93
CA ARG A 65 -8.78 19.61 -20.64
C ARG A 65 -9.46 18.27 -20.37
N GLY A 66 -10.63 18.31 -19.73
CA GLY A 66 -11.51 17.16 -19.51
C GLY A 66 -11.41 16.54 -18.11
N PRO A 67 -12.20 15.47 -17.84
CA PRO A 67 -12.16 14.75 -16.58
C PRO A 67 -10.83 14.00 -16.42
N VAL A 68 -10.10 14.35 -15.38
CA VAL A 68 -8.78 13.80 -15.05
C VAL A 68 -8.80 13.16 -13.68
N ALA A 69 -8.03 12.10 -13.51
CA ALA A 69 -7.93 11.41 -12.23
C ALA A 69 -7.33 12.33 -11.16
N ASP A 70 -7.84 12.25 -9.93
CA ASP A 70 -7.31 13.04 -8.81
C ASP A 70 -5.82 12.68 -8.59
N PRO A 71 -4.88 13.66 -8.66
CA PRO A 71 -3.46 13.41 -8.41
C PRO A 71 -3.14 13.22 -6.92
N LEU A 72 -4.01 13.64 -5.99
CA LEU A 72 -3.73 13.61 -4.56
C LEU A 72 -3.53 12.18 -4.03
N PRO A 73 -4.43 11.20 -4.27
CA PRO A 73 -4.21 9.82 -3.85
C PRO A 73 -2.96 9.20 -4.45
N GLN A 74 -2.61 9.57 -5.68
CA GLN A 74 -1.42 9.02 -6.36
C GLN A 74 -0.14 9.47 -5.64
N ALA A 75 -0.06 10.75 -5.28
CA ALA A 75 1.05 11.28 -4.49
C ALA A 75 1.11 10.64 -3.10
N LEU A 76 -0.04 10.52 -2.42
CA LEU A 76 -0.12 9.89 -1.09
C LEU A 76 0.30 8.41 -1.11
N VAL A 77 -0.12 7.65 -2.13
CA VAL A 77 0.27 6.24 -2.30
C VAL A 77 1.77 6.13 -2.57
N LEU A 78 2.36 7.00 -3.38
CA LEU A 78 3.81 6.99 -3.63
C LEU A 78 4.60 7.21 -2.33
N THR A 79 4.16 8.14 -1.48
CA THR A 79 4.77 8.35 -0.16
C THR A 79 4.57 7.13 0.76
N ALA A 80 3.36 6.57 0.80
CA ALA A 80 3.05 5.41 1.62
C ALA A 80 3.87 4.17 1.22
N ILE A 81 4.13 3.97 -0.08
CA ILE A 81 5.00 2.89 -0.58
C ILE A 81 6.41 3.01 -0.01
N VAL A 82 7.00 4.21 -0.01
CA VAL A 82 8.37 4.43 0.50
C VAL A 82 8.43 4.18 2.01
N ILE A 83 7.44 4.66 2.77
CA ILE A 83 7.35 4.41 4.22
C ILE A 83 7.20 2.91 4.50
N GLY A 84 6.29 2.23 3.80
CA GLY A 84 6.07 0.79 3.94
C GLY A 84 7.32 -0.02 3.64
N PHE A 85 8.05 0.33 2.57
CA PHE A 85 9.33 -0.30 2.25
C PHE A 85 10.37 -0.10 3.34
N ALA A 86 10.52 1.12 3.85
CA ALA A 86 11.48 1.42 4.92
C ALA A 86 11.20 0.60 6.20
N VAL A 87 9.92 0.52 6.61
CA VAL A 87 9.50 -0.28 7.77
C VAL A 87 9.75 -1.78 7.54
N LEU A 88 9.45 -2.30 6.35
CA LEU A 88 9.70 -3.71 6.02
C LEU A 88 11.19 -4.04 6.02
N ALA A 89 12.02 -3.20 5.38
CA ALA A 89 13.47 -3.37 5.34
C ALA A 89 14.07 -3.33 6.76
N PHE A 90 13.66 -2.35 7.57
CA PHE A 90 14.06 -2.24 8.96
C PHE A 90 13.68 -3.49 9.76
N THR A 91 12.43 -3.94 9.65
CA THR A 91 11.92 -5.13 10.37
C THR A 91 12.67 -6.40 9.94
N ALA A 92 12.98 -6.54 8.66
CA ALA A 92 13.76 -7.69 8.16
C ALA A 92 15.19 -7.70 8.73
N VAL A 93 15.86 -6.56 8.78
CA VAL A 93 17.19 -6.44 9.39
C VAL A 93 17.14 -6.68 10.89
N LEU A 94 16.12 -6.16 11.57
CA LEU A 94 15.90 -6.38 13.00
C LEU A 94 15.69 -7.87 13.30
N LEU A 95 14.87 -8.56 12.50
CA LEU A 95 14.67 -10.01 12.63
C LEU A 95 15.98 -10.77 12.45
N LYS A 96 16.78 -10.42 11.43
CA LYS A 96 18.10 -11.02 11.22
C LYS A 96 18.99 -10.84 12.45
N ARG A 97 19.04 -9.63 13.02
CA ARG A 97 19.80 -9.35 14.25
C ARG A 97 19.28 -10.13 15.44
N ALA A 98 17.95 -10.18 15.63
CA ALA A 98 17.33 -10.91 16.72
C ALA A 98 17.68 -12.41 16.64
N TYR A 99 17.62 -13.01 15.46
CA TYR A 99 18.03 -14.40 15.24
C TYR A 99 19.52 -14.63 15.57
N GLN A 100 20.39 -13.71 15.16
CA GLN A 100 21.83 -13.78 15.46
C GLN A 100 22.15 -13.64 16.96
N THR A 101 21.40 -12.81 17.69
CA THR A 101 21.65 -12.54 19.12
C THR A 101 21.02 -13.59 20.03
N VAL A 102 19.80 -14.03 19.72
CA VAL A 102 19.02 -14.95 20.58
C VAL A 102 19.29 -16.42 20.22
N GLY A 103 19.78 -16.70 19.01
CA GLY A 103 20.17 -18.06 18.60
C GLY A 103 19.00 -19.03 18.39
N ALA A 104 17.77 -18.51 18.23
CA ALA A 104 16.56 -19.28 17.95
C ALA A 104 15.75 -18.66 16.80
#